data_AF-A0A7C2PPJ1-F1
#
_entry.id   AF-A0A7C2PPJ1-F1
#
_cell.length_a   1.000
_cell.length_b   1.000
_cell.length_c   1.000
_cell.angle_alpha   90.00
_cell.angle_beta   90.00
_cell.angle_gamma   90.00
#
_symmetry.space_group_name_H-M   'P 1'
#
loop_
_entity.id
_entity.type
_entity.pdbx_description
1 polymer ?
#
loop_
_entity_poly.entity_id
_entity_poly.type
_entity_poly.pdbx_seq_one_letter_code
_entity_poly.pdbx_strand_id
1 'polypeptide(L)'
;MNLLSKTAPLEASIKTMKAVLNDAGCEPCFSQEKHPLEHCFSVNLASVEAPRHIYSNGKGINSLASMASALGEYIERLQTNNFFNDFYLPGRKSYPDEVAFEFGGGYLNETLHGIYDPYGEVQREDLTDYNSDHDTKIVALPFVEYSSGEKVYFPLNILNNLYVSNGLATGNTPQEAQVQALSEIFERHAKLEIIKKGYALPSFPDEVLERFERVHADVKRLRELGYRVEVLDASLGGQFPVTAISLINPKNASLFVSFGAHPILEVSLERTMTELMQGRGLDDLDAFEKPTFDMSLVSSSFNLESHYIDSNGKIGFGFLSKEKSFDYAPWAYSGEGTEDELCYLRGLLEGIGREIYLREYDYLGFYSCQIIVPGFSEVYPVEDLVYNNKNRGKEIRQMVLHLEEYDPEEILDVVEPLDESISIEAYIGVIFKHNFTMADLKAQLYLLIGERENALILLEMGSHPVGHIVAELIRMEEAGLAFEAFEEALNALYTPQNVEKARQVLALETLMIDTTLHQDFLRMLELYDRLWEKKAKILG
;
A
#
# COMPACT_ATOMS: atom_id res chain seq x y z
N MET A 1 -14.87 -27.27 -4.64
CA MET A 1 -15.87 -26.27 -5.10
C MET A 1 -15.27 -25.46 -6.24
N ASN A 2 -15.99 -25.33 -7.36
CA ASN A 2 -15.58 -24.46 -8.47
C ASN A 2 -16.32 -23.13 -8.36
N LEU A 3 -15.58 -22.03 -8.38
CA LEU A 3 -16.16 -20.69 -8.47
C LEU A 3 -16.22 -20.25 -9.93
N LEU A 4 -17.12 -19.32 -10.23
CA LEU A 4 -17.06 -18.57 -11.49
C LEU A 4 -15.70 -17.87 -11.61
N SER A 5 -15.22 -17.72 -12.85
CA SER A 5 -13.90 -17.16 -13.22
C SER A 5 -12.64 -17.85 -12.68
N LYS A 6 -12.76 -19.00 -11.99
CA LYS A 6 -11.61 -19.78 -11.50
C LYS A 6 -11.41 -21.05 -12.32
N THR A 7 -10.17 -21.34 -12.70
CA THR A 7 -9.79 -22.50 -13.52
C THR A 7 -9.54 -23.76 -12.71
N ALA A 8 -9.46 -23.65 -11.38
CA ALA A 8 -9.24 -24.77 -10.47
C ALA A 8 -10.22 -24.76 -9.28
N PRO A 9 -10.55 -25.95 -8.72
CA PRO A 9 -11.30 -26.03 -7.47
C PRO A 9 -10.57 -25.33 -6.32
N LEU A 10 -11.32 -24.71 -5.40
CA LEU A 10 -10.76 -24.01 -4.23
C LEU A 10 -9.81 -24.90 -3.42
N GLU A 11 -10.21 -26.14 -3.13
CA GLU A 11 -9.43 -27.08 -2.31
C GLU A 11 -8.10 -27.45 -2.99
N ALA A 12 -8.11 -27.59 -4.32
CA ALA A 12 -6.90 -27.85 -5.10
C ALA A 12 -5.98 -26.63 -5.12
N SER A 13 -6.54 -25.44 -5.30
CA SER A 13 -5.81 -24.16 -5.26
C SER A 13 -5.15 -23.96 -3.90
N ILE A 14 -5.91 -24.08 -2.81
CA ILE A 14 -5.42 -23.96 -1.43
C ILE A 14 -4.30 -24.96 -1.15
N LYS A 15 -4.49 -26.23 -1.54
CA LYS A 15 -3.47 -27.27 -1.34
C LYS A 15 -2.16 -26.92 -2.06
N THR A 16 -2.27 -26.43 -3.30
CA THR A 16 -1.11 -26.05 -4.13
C THR A 16 -0.40 -24.85 -3.52
N MET A 17 -1.13 -23.78 -3.19
CA MET A 17 -0.56 -22.56 -2.62
C MET A 17 0.08 -22.80 -1.24
N LYS A 18 -0.52 -23.64 -0.38
CA LYS A 18 0.13 -24.05 0.88
C LYS A 18 1.44 -24.81 0.65
N ALA A 19 1.48 -25.68 -0.36
CA ALA A 19 2.72 -26.39 -0.71
C ALA A 19 3.81 -25.43 -1.23
N VAL A 20 3.42 -24.44 -2.04
CA VAL A 20 4.31 -23.38 -2.53
C VAL A 20 4.94 -22.59 -1.37
N LEU A 21 4.12 -22.13 -0.42
CA LEU A 21 4.63 -21.39 0.75
C LEU A 21 5.53 -22.26 1.64
N ASN A 22 5.15 -23.50 1.90
CA ASN A 22 5.97 -24.43 2.67
C ASN A 22 7.33 -24.69 1.98
N ASP A 23 7.36 -24.87 0.65
CA ASP A 23 8.60 -25.04 -0.12
C ASP A 23 9.47 -23.77 -0.13
N ALA A 24 8.86 -22.59 0.04
CA ALA A 24 9.54 -21.32 0.28
C ALA A 24 10.02 -21.12 1.72
N GLY A 25 9.78 -22.08 2.62
CA GLY A 25 10.08 -21.94 4.04
C GLY A 25 9.26 -20.81 4.69
N CYS A 26 8.04 -20.61 4.22
CA CYS A 26 7.06 -19.66 4.76
C CYS A 26 5.92 -20.44 5.40
N GLU A 27 5.72 -20.28 6.72
CA GLU A 27 4.61 -20.90 7.45
C GLU A 27 3.69 -19.83 8.06
N PRO A 28 3.00 -19.02 7.23
CA PRO A 28 2.19 -17.94 7.76
C PRO A 28 0.94 -18.45 8.49
N CYS A 29 0.48 -17.66 9.45
CA CYS A 29 -0.61 -18.00 10.35
C CYS A 29 -1.89 -17.25 9.98
N PHE A 30 -2.99 -17.99 9.87
CA PHE A 30 -4.31 -17.38 9.67
C PHE A 30 -4.81 -16.75 10.98
N SER A 31 -5.39 -15.56 10.87
CA SER A 31 -6.18 -14.96 11.94
C SER A 31 -7.50 -15.68 12.15
N GLN A 32 -8.27 -15.24 13.14
CA GLN A 32 -9.68 -15.59 13.22
C GLN A 32 -10.41 -15.07 11.98
N GLU A 33 -11.25 -15.91 11.39
CA GLU A 33 -12.13 -15.56 10.28
C GLU A 33 -13.23 -14.59 10.74
N LYS A 34 -13.51 -13.58 9.92
CA LYS A 34 -14.67 -12.69 10.07
C LYS A 34 -15.71 -13.01 9.00
N HIS A 35 -16.97 -13.10 9.43
CA HIS A 35 -18.14 -13.37 8.58
C HIS A 35 -19.35 -12.54 9.04
N PRO A 36 -19.39 -11.23 8.74
CA PRO A 36 -20.44 -10.33 9.25
C PRO A 36 -21.81 -10.50 8.54
N LEU A 37 -21.83 -11.06 7.33
CA LEU A 37 -23.00 -11.28 6.47
C LEU A 37 -22.93 -12.70 5.88
N GLU A 38 -23.99 -13.22 5.29
CA GLU A 38 -24.10 -14.64 4.89
C GLU A 38 -23.06 -15.07 3.84
N HIS A 39 -22.69 -14.16 2.93
CA HIS A 39 -21.76 -14.46 1.84
C HIS A 39 -20.54 -13.53 1.82
N CYS A 40 -20.17 -12.96 2.97
CA CYS A 40 -18.98 -12.11 3.09
C CYS A 40 -18.02 -12.68 4.12
N PHE A 41 -16.95 -13.34 3.67
CA PHE A 41 -15.91 -13.93 4.51
C PHE A 41 -14.61 -13.18 4.32
N SER A 42 -13.87 -12.98 5.41
CA SER A 42 -12.50 -12.47 5.35
C SER A 42 -11.59 -13.11 6.39
N VAL A 43 -10.31 -13.22 6.05
CA VAL A 43 -9.26 -13.74 6.94
C VAL A 43 -7.95 -13.02 6.65
N ASN A 44 -7.13 -12.79 7.67
CA ASN A 44 -5.77 -12.27 7.51
C ASN A 44 -4.77 -13.43 7.60
N LEU A 45 -3.67 -13.33 6.85
CA LEU A 45 -2.58 -14.30 6.84
C LEU A 45 -1.25 -13.58 7.10
N ALA A 46 -0.67 -13.76 8.28
CA ALA A 46 0.53 -13.05 8.71
C ALA A 46 1.76 -13.96 8.76
N SER A 47 2.93 -13.41 8.42
CA SER A 47 4.22 -14.11 8.52
C SER A 47 4.62 -14.40 9.97
N VAL A 48 5.61 -15.29 10.14
CA VAL A 48 6.26 -15.52 11.45
C VAL A 48 7.41 -14.54 11.66
N GLU A 49 8.05 -14.13 10.57
CA GLU A 49 9.24 -13.30 10.51
C GLU A 49 8.97 -11.86 10.95
N ALA A 50 7.93 -11.25 10.40
CA ALA A 50 7.53 -9.87 10.67
C ALA A 50 6.00 -9.74 10.59
N PRO A 51 5.23 -10.30 11.55
CA PRO A 51 3.77 -10.42 11.47
C PRO A 51 3.01 -9.09 11.33
N ARG A 52 3.63 -7.98 11.75
CA ARG A 52 3.04 -6.63 11.62
C ARG A 52 3.29 -5.95 10.28
N HIS A 53 4.18 -6.50 9.46
CA HIS A 53 4.64 -5.87 8.20
C HIS A 53 4.42 -6.77 6.98
N ILE A 54 4.48 -8.09 7.18
CA ILE A 54 4.29 -9.09 6.12
C ILE A 54 3.02 -9.85 6.45
N TYR A 55 1.92 -9.42 5.84
CA TYR A 55 0.62 -10.07 5.94
C TYR A 55 -0.21 -9.81 4.67
N SER A 56 -1.12 -10.72 4.36
CA SER A 56 -2.12 -10.53 3.30
C SER A 56 -3.52 -10.65 3.86
N ASN A 57 -4.49 -10.16 3.10
CA ASN A 57 -5.90 -10.30 3.42
C ASN A 57 -6.60 -11.16 2.37
N GLY A 58 -7.50 -12.01 2.83
CA GLY A 58 -8.35 -12.82 1.99
C GLY A 58 -9.78 -12.38 2.12
N LYS A 59 -10.48 -12.31 0.99
CA LYS A 59 -11.92 -12.07 0.92
C LYS A 59 -12.59 -13.11 0.02
N GLY A 60 -13.85 -13.43 0.29
CA GLY A 60 -14.59 -14.33 -0.56
C GLY A 60 -16.01 -14.64 -0.09
N ILE A 61 -16.75 -15.33 -0.94
CA ILE A 61 -18.16 -15.68 -0.70
C ILE A 61 -18.37 -16.86 0.27
N ASN A 62 -17.29 -17.53 0.63
CA ASN A 62 -17.23 -18.60 1.62
C ASN A 62 -15.84 -18.68 2.25
N SER A 63 -15.73 -19.44 3.34
CA SER A 63 -14.47 -19.64 4.08
C SER A 63 -13.31 -20.08 3.18
N LEU A 64 -13.51 -21.11 2.34
CA LEU A 64 -12.47 -21.61 1.43
C LEU A 64 -12.04 -20.55 0.40
N ALA A 65 -12.98 -19.75 -0.11
CA ALA A 65 -12.68 -18.67 -1.04
C ALA A 65 -11.82 -17.59 -0.38
N SER A 66 -12.16 -17.19 0.86
CA SER A 66 -11.36 -16.21 1.60
C SER A 66 -9.94 -16.74 1.91
N MET A 67 -9.80 -18.02 2.27
CA MET A 67 -8.49 -18.64 2.50
C MET A 67 -7.67 -18.73 1.21
N ALA A 68 -8.30 -19.10 0.08
CA ALA A 68 -7.63 -19.12 -1.22
C ALA A 68 -7.17 -17.71 -1.63
N SER A 69 -7.99 -16.69 -1.41
CA SER A 69 -7.65 -15.29 -1.67
C SER A 69 -6.45 -14.84 -0.82
N ALA A 70 -6.44 -15.11 0.49
CA ALA A 70 -5.32 -14.72 1.35
C ALA A 70 -4.01 -15.39 0.92
N LEU A 71 -4.04 -16.67 0.59
CA LEU A 71 -2.87 -17.41 0.10
C LEU A 71 -2.37 -16.88 -1.24
N GLY A 72 -3.31 -16.61 -2.17
CA GLY A 72 -3.00 -16.07 -3.49
C GLY A 72 -2.34 -14.70 -3.40
N GLU A 73 -2.91 -13.80 -2.62
CA GLU A 73 -2.33 -12.48 -2.35
C GLU A 73 -0.96 -12.61 -1.67
N TYR A 74 -0.79 -13.51 -0.69
CA TYR A 74 0.51 -13.70 -0.06
C TYR A 74 1.59 -14.14 -1.07
N ILE A 75 1.25 -15.08 -1.97
CA ILE A 75 2.16 -15.53 -3.03
C ILE A 75 2.45 -14.41 -4.02
N GLU A 76 1.42 -13.67 -4.45
CA GLU A 76 1.58 -12.49 -5.31
C GLU A 76 2.59 -11.51 -4.73
N ARG A 77 2.41 -11.13 -3.46
CA ARG A 77 3.25 -10.15 -2.76
C ARG A 77 4.67 -10.67 -2.50
N LEU A 78 4.85 -11.97 -2.30
CA LEU A 78 6.18 -12.57 -2.29
C LEU A 78 6.83 -12.50 -3.67
N GLN A 79 6.16 -13.00 -4.72
CA GLN A 79 6.73 -13.10 -6.07
C GLN A 79 7.08 -11.74 -6.67
N THR A 80 6.32 -10.70 -6.32
CA THR A 80 6.47 -9.34 -6.81
C THR A 80 7.33 -8.46 -5.90
N ASN A 81 7.91 -9.05 -4.83
CA ASN A 81 8.65 -8.33 -3.79
C ASN A 81 7.85 -7.22 -3.08
N ASN A 82 6.53 -7.15 -3.28
CA ASN A 82 5.72 -6.03 -2.78
C ASN A 82 5.77 -5.87 -1.26
N PHE A 83 5.92 -6.96 -0.49
CA PHE A 83 6.14 -6.90 0.96
C PHE A 83 7.42 -6.15 1.37
N PHE A 84 8.38 -6.03 0.47
CA PHE A 84 9.70 -5.47 0.73
C PHE A 84 9.86 -4.05 0.16
N ASN A 85 8.86 -3.55 -0.57
CA ASN A 85 8.94 -2.29 -1.31
C ASN A 85 9.20 -1.07 -0.41
N ASP A 86 8.71 -1.10 0.83
CA ASP A 86 8.87 -0.02 1.79
C ASP A 86 10.07 -0.25 2.75
N PHE A 87 10.96 -1.18 2.42
CA PHE A 87 12.15 -1.48 3.24
C PHE A 87 13.46 -1.28 2.49
N TYR A 88 14.47 -0.83 3.23
CA TYR A 88 15.86 -0.86 2.84
C TYR A 88 16.38 -2.29 2.80
N LEU A 89 17.01 -2.67 1.69
CA LEU A 89 17.53 -4.01 1.39
C LEU A 89 19.03 -3.93 1.09
N PRO A 90 19.88 -3.69 2.11
CA PRO A 90 21.32 -3.51 1.94
C PRO A 90 21.96 -4.70 1.24
N GLY A 91 22.77 -4.43 0.21
CA GLY A 91 23.53 -5.41 -0.55
C GLY A 91 22.69 -6.45 -1.30
N ARG A 92 21.37 -6.24 -1.46
CA ARG A 92 20.45 -7.21 -2.06
C ARG A 92 19.90 -6.71 -3.39
N LYS A 93 19.77 -7.65 -4.32
CA LYS A 93 19.12 -7.45 -5.61
C LYS A 93 17.63 -7.76 -5.53
N SER A 94 16.81 -7.08 -6.32
CA SER A 94 15.38 -7.37 -6.45
C SER A 94 15.14 -8.67 -7.20
N TYR A 95 15.69 -8.74 -8.42
CA TYR A 95 15.57 -9.91 -9.28
C TYR A 95 16.87 -10.22 -10.02
N PRO A 96 17.11 -11.49 -10.40
CA PRO A 96 18.30 -11.86 -11.16
C PRO A 96 18.40 -11.19 -12.55
N ASP A 97 17.26 -10.86 -13.16
CA ASP A 97 17.14 -10.22 -14.48
C ASP A 97 17.01 -8.68 -14.41
N GLU A 98 17.13 -8.09 -13.23
CA GLU A 98 17.18 -6.63 -13.07
C GLU A 98 18.45 -6.05 -13.69
N VAL A 99 18.38 -4.80 -14.12
CA VAL A 99 19.53 -4.06 -14.67
C VAL A 99 19.70 -2.75 -13.91
N ALA A 100 20.90 -2.52 -13.39
CA ALA A 100 21.30 -1.24 -12.82
C ALA A 100 21.97 -0.38 -13.90
N PHE A 101 21.20 0.54 -14.49
CA PHE A 101 21.67 1.44 -15.54
C PHE A 101 22.41 2.64 -14.93
N GLU A 102 23.45 3.11 -15.61
CA GLU A 102 23.96 4.47 -15.39
C GLU A 102 22.88 5.49 -15.77
N PHE A 103 22.95 6.71 -15.23
CA PHE A 103 22.01 7.77 -15.59
C PHE A 103 22.00 8.03 -17.11
N GLY A 104 20.81 8.11 -17.69
CA GLY A 104 20.61 8.20 -19.15
C GLY A 104 20.83 6.88 -19.90
N GLY A 105 20.87 5.75 -19.19
CA GLY A 105 20.96 4.41 -19.77
C GLY A 105 19.65 3.95 -20.45
N GLY A 106 19.57 2.66 -20.77
CA GLY A 106 18.49 2.05 -21.56
C GLY A 106 17.19 1.76 -20.82
N TYR A 107 16.80 2.57 -19.83
CA TYR A 107 15.50 2.46 -19.16
C TYR A 107 14.48 3.38 -19.82
N LEU A 108 13.23 2.89 -19.91
CA LEU A 108 12.10 3.49 -20.62
C LEU A 108 12.37 3.73 -22.12
N ASN A 109 11.31 3.83 -22.91
CA ASN A 109 11.38 4.30 -24.30
C ASN A 109 10.97 5.78 -24.37
N GLU A 110 11.14 6.43 -25.53
CA GLU A 110 10.84 7.86 -25.70
C GLU A 110 9.38 8.22 -25.34
N THR A 111 8.43 7.36 -25.70
CA THR A 111 7.01 7.54 -25.36
C THR A 111 6.80 7.55 -23.85
N LEU A 112 7.41 6.59 -23.12
CA LEU A 112 7.29 6.47 -21.68
C LEU A 112 7.98 7.61 -20.93
N HIS A 113 9.13 8.08 -21.42
CA HIS A 113 9.76 9.30 -20.88
C HIS A 113 8.80 10.48 -20.94
N GLY A 114 8.08 10.67 -22.06
CA GLY A 114 7.08 11.72 -22.18
C GLY A 114 5.84 11.56 -21.28
N ILE A 115 5.52 10.32 -20.85
CA ILE A 115 4.41 10.04 -19.93
C ILE A 115 4.80 10.37 -18.48
N TYR A 116 6.00 9.97 -18.06
CA TYR A 116 6.44 10.14 -16.67
C TYR A 116 7.10 11.48 -16.39
N ASP A 117 7.60 12.17 -17.41
CA ASP A 117 8.14 13.51 -17.29
C ASP A 117 7.52 14.47 -18.31
N PRO A 118 6.20 14.73 -18.23
CA PRO A 118 5.50 15.57 -19.19
C PRO A 118 5.95 17.05 -19.14
N TYR A 119 6.57 17.47 -18.03
CA TYR A 119 6.98 18.86 -17.78
C TYR A 119 8.50 19.09 -17.80
N GLY A 120 9.32 18.03 -17.89
CA GLY A 120 10.78 18.15 -17.86
C GLY A 120 11.33 18.44 -16.45
N GLU A 121 10.61 18.05 -15.40
CA GLU A 121 10.96 18.31 -14.00
C GLU A 121 11.72 17.15 -13.35
N VAL A 122 11.47 15.91 -13.80
CA VAL A 122 12.06 14.70 -13.20
C VAL A 122 13.57 14.67 -13.44
N GLN A 123 14.33 14.75 -12.36
CA GLN A 123 15.78 14.59 -12.40
C GLN A 123 16.15 13.10 -12.42
N ARG A 124 17.37 12.81 -12.87
CA ARG A 124 17.88 11.42 -12.91
C ARG A 124 17.96 10.81 -11.51
N GLU A 125 18.28 11.59 -10.48
CA GLU A 125 18.34 11.15 -9.09
C GLU A 125 16.95 10.73 -8.56
N ASP A 126 15.87 11.36 -9.03
CA ASP A 126 14.49 11.03 -8.66
C ASP A 126 14.10 9.60 -9.06
N LEU A 127 14.74 9.04 -10.10
CA LEU A 127 14.46 7.68 -10.56
C LEU A 127 15.26 6.61 -9.80
N THR A 128 16.11 7.01 -8.86
CA THR A 128 16.88 6.09 -8.02
C THR A 128 15.97 5.31 -7.10
N ASP A 129 16.18 4.00 -6.99
CA ASP A 129 15.31 3.15 -6.17
C ASP A 129 15.51 3.39 -4.67
N TYR A 130 14.45 3.17 -3.91
CA TYR A 130 14.45 3.34 -2.45
C TYR A 130 15.18 2.21 -1.72
N ASN A 131 15.15 0.99 -2.27
CA ASN A 131 15.48 -0.24 -1.54
C ASN A 131 16.99 -0.53 -1.50
N SER A 132 17.73 -0.25 -2.57
CA SER A 132 19.13 -0.62 -2.74
C SER A 132 20.13 0.40 -2.19
N ASP A 133 21.42 0.07 -2.26
CA ASP A 133 22.57 0.97 -1.97
C ASP A 133 23.04 1.79 -3.19
N HIS A 134 22.31 1.76 -4.31
CA HIS A 134 22.71 2.50 -5.51
C HIS A 134 22.29 3.97 -5.41
N ASP A 135 23.25 4.90 -5.34
CA ASP A 135 22.95 6.35 -5.33
C ASP A 135 23.14 7.01 -6.71
N THR A 136 23.72 6.28 -7.66
CA THR A 136 24.12 6.80 -8.98
C THR A 136 23.64 5.93 -10.14
N LYS A 137 22.74 4.97 -9.86
CA LYS A 137 22.22 4.02 -10.84
C LYS A 137 20.73 3.86 -10.72
N ILE A 138 20.10 3.56 -11.84
CA ILE A 138 18.67 3.28 -11.94
C ILE A 138 18.49 1.77 -12.03
N VAL A 139 17.99 1.17 -10.96
CA VAL A 139 17.60 -0.25 -10.97
C VAL A 139 16.26 -0.36 -11.68
N ALA A 140 16.23 -1.14 -12.76
CA ALA A 140 15.04 -1.31 -13.59
C ALA A 140 14.74 -2.78 -13.87
N LEU A 141 13.45 -3.10 -14.01
CA LEU A 141 12.95 -4.44 -14.31
C LEU A 141 12.45 -4.53 -15.75
N PRO A 142 12.71 -5.64 -16.46
CA PRO A 142 12.18 -5.84 -17.81
C PRO A 142 10.69 -6.21 -17.79
N PHE A 143 9.93 -5.51 -18.62
CA PHE A 143 8.55 -5.80 -19.01
C PHE A 143 8.51 -6.08 -20.50
N VAL A 144 7.50 -6.84 -20.94
CA VAL A 144 7.22 -7.08 -22.35
C VAL A 144 6.08 -6.16 -22.78
N GLU A 145 6.33 -5.32 -23.77
CA GLU A 145 5.31 -4.52 -24.44
C GLU A 145 4.39 -5.44 -25.25
N TYR A 146 3.07 -5.31 -25.06
CA TYR A 146 2.12 -6.27 -25.61
C TYR A 146 2.01 -6.20 -27.14
N SER A 147 1.98 -5.00 -27.71
CA SER A 147 1.83 -4.83 -29.17
C SER A 147 3.04 -5.31 -29.98
N SER A 148 4.26 -5.07 -29.48
CA SER A 148 5.51 -5.36 -30.20
C SER A 148 6.22 -6.64 -29.74
N GLY A 149 5.98 -7.07 -28.50
CA GLY A 149 6.75 -8.13 -27.84
C GLY A 149 8.16 -7.70 -27.40
N GLU A 150 8.50 -6.41 -27.51
CA GLU A 150 9.80 -5.89 -27.14
C GLU A 150 9.95 -5.76 -25.61
N LYS A 151 11.19 -5.91 -25.13
CA LYS A 151 11.52 -5.71 -23.72
C LYS A 151 11.76 -4.24 -23.45
N VAL A 152 11.06 -3.69 -22.45
CA VAL A 152 11.23 -2.34 -21.95
C VAL A 152 11.55 -2.38 -20.47
N TYR A 153 12.55 -1.61 -20.03
CA TYR A 153 12.99 -1.60 -18.64
C TYR A 153 12.34 -0.45 -17.87
N PHE A 154 11.54 -0.78 -16.85
CA PHE A 154 10.90 0.20 -15.97
C PHE A 154 11.70 0.37 -14.68
N PRO A 155 12.10 1.60 -14.31
CA PRO A 155 12.72 1.89 -13.02
C PRO A 155 11.88 1.38 -11.84
N LEU A 156 12.53 0.71 -10.88
CA LEU A 156 11.88 0.28 -9.64
C LEU A 156 11.25 1.45 -8.88
N ASN A 157 11.88 2.64 -8.95
CA ASN A 157 11.34 3.85 -8.36
C ASN A 157 9.93 4.17 -8.92
N ILE A 158 9.75 4.14 -10.24
CA ILE A 158 8.45 4.39 -10.89
C ILE A 158 7.43 3.33 -10.47
N LEU A 159 7.82 2.05 -10.47
CA LEU A 159 6.95 0.96 -10.06
C LEU A 159 6.45 1.14 -8.62
N ASN A 160 7.35 1.48 -7.70
CA ASN A 160 7.05 1.55 -6.26
C ASN A 160 6.40 2.87 -5.82
N ASN A 161 6.60 3.97 -6.55
CA ASN A 161 5.93 5.24 -6.30
C ASN A 161 4.55 5.30 -6.97
N LEU A 162 4.45 4.94 -8.26
CA LEU A 162 3.23 5.22 -9.04
C LEU A 162 2.25 4.05 -9.10
N TYR A 163 2.76 2.82 -9.24
CA TYR A 163 1.92 1.64 -9.48
C TYR A 163 1.65 0.83 -8.23
N VAL A 164 2.58 0.82 -7.27
CA VAL A 164 2.47 0.14 -5.97
C VAL A 164 2.01 -1.32 -6.14
N SER A 165 0.83 -1.71 -5.65
CA SER A 165 0.30 -3.06 -5.86
C SER A 165 -0.75 -3.15 -6.97
N ASN A 166 -1.02 -2.07 -7.72
CA ASN A 166 -2.01 -2.09 -8.79
C ASN A 166 -1.54 -2.90 -9.99
N GLY A 167 -2.42 -3.77 -10.49
CA GLY A 167 -2.11 -4.64 -11.63
C GLY A 167 -1.22 -5.82 -11.27
N LEU A 168 -0.99 -6.09 -9.97
CA LEU A 168 -0.42 -7.35 -9.52
C LEU A 168 -1.53 -8.41 -9.43
N ALA A 169 -1.20 -9.64 -9.80
CA ALA A 169 -2.12 -10.75 -9.63
C ALA A 169 -1.40 -12.08 -9.55
N THR A 170 -2.02 -13.01 -8.84
CA THR A 170 -1.69 -14.45 -8.84
C THR A 170 -2.89 -15.27 -9.28
N GLY A 171 -2.63 -16.38 -9.99
CA GLY A 171 -3.69 -17.25 -10.48
C GLY A 171 -3.22 -18.66 -10.76
N ASN A 172 -4.17 -19.60 -10.83
CA ASN A 172 -3.89 -20.99 -11.16
C ASN A 172 -3.36 -21.18 -12.59
N THR A 173 -3.66 -20.23 -13.48
CA THR A 173 -3.12 -20.15 -14.84
C THR A 173 -2.70 -18.71 -15.15
N PRO A 174 -1.81 -18.50 -16.13
CA PRO A 174 -1.43 -17.16 -16.58
C PRO A 174 -2.63 -16.27 -16.92
N GLN A 175 -3.59 -16.79 -17.67
CA GLN A 175 -4.79 -16.05 -18.08
C GLN A 175 -5.64 -15.64 -16.87
N GLU A 176 -5.83 -16.54 -15.89
CA GLU A 176 -6.62 -16.22 -14.68
C GLU A 176 -6.00 -15.04 -13.91
N ALA A 177 -4.67 -15.04 -13.76
CA ALA A 177 -3.97 -13.94 -13.10
C ALA A 177 -4.06 -12.64 -13.91
N GLN A 178 -3.82 -12.69 -15.23
CA GLN A 178 -3.86 -11.49 -16.07
C GLN A 178 -5.27 -10.88 -16.15
N VAL A 179 -6.33 -11.69 -16.15
CA VAL A 179 -7.73 -11.21 -16.04
C VAL A 179 -7.93 -10.48 -14.72
N GLN A 180 -7.42 -11.01 -13.62
CA GLN A 180 -7.50 -10.38 -12.30
C GLN A 180 -6.72 -9.05 -12.28
N ALA A 181 -5.49 -9.02 -12.78
CA ALA A 181 -4.66 -7.81 -12.85
C ALA A 181 -5.33 -6.71 -13.68
N LEU A 182 -5.83 -7.03 -14.88
CA LEU A 182 -6.51 -6.05 -15.74
C LEU A 182 -7.84 -5.58 -15.13
N SER A 183 -8.62 -6.48 -14.53
CA SER A 183 -9.85 -6.11 -13.84
C SER A 183 -9.55 -5.10 -12.71
N GLU A 184 -8.53 -5.37 -11.92
CA GLU A 184 -8.09 -4.48 -10.85
C GLU A 184 -7.62 -3.11 -11.36
N ILE A 185 -6.94 -3.05 -12.51
CA ILE A 185 -6.57 -1.80 -13.16
C ILE A 185 -7.82 -0.98 -13.54
N PHE A 186 -8.83 -1.61 -14.15
CA PHE A 186 -10.10 -0.93 -14.48
C PHE A 186 -10.85 -0.49 -13.22
N GLU A 187 -10.88 -1.32 -12.19
CA GLU A 187 -11.49 -0.99 -10.89
C GLU A 187 -10.91 0.30 -10.33
N ARG A 188 -9.58 0.39 -10.24
CA ARG A 188 -8.89 1.57 -9.69
C ARG A 188 -9.04 2.79 -10.58
N HIS A 189 -8.93 2.62 -11.91
CA HIS A 189 -9.14 3.71 -12.85
C HIS A 189 -10.53 4.34 -12.70
N ALA A 190 -11.58 3.52 -12.75
CA ALA A 190 -12.95 3.98 -12.60
C ALA A 190 -13.19 4.60 -11.22
N LYS A 191 -12.71 3.95 -10.14
CA LYS A 191 -12.81 4.47 -8.77
C LYS A 191 -12.25 5.88 -8.66
N LEU A 192 -11.00 6.09 -9.10
CA LEU A 192 -10.33 7.40 -9.01
C LEU A 192 -11.04 8.46 -9.86
N GLU A 193 -11.45 8.12 -11.08
CA GLU A 193 -12.20 9.03 -11.95
C GLU A 193 -13.55 9.46 -11.34
N ILE A 194 -14.29 8.51 -10.76
CA ILE A 194 -15.59 8.76 -10.11
C ILE A 194 -15.42 9.69 -8.91
N ILE A 195 -14.43 9.44 -8.06
CA ILE A 195 -14.17 10.24 -6.87
C ILE A 195 -13.69 11.65 -7.26
N LYS A 196 -12.65 11.74 -8.10
CA LYS A 196 -12.02 13.00 -8.50
C LYS A 196 -12.99 13.94 -9.20
N LYS A 197 -13.88 13.41 -10.04
CA LYS A 197 -14.86 14.20 -10.80
C LYS A 197 -16.21 14.33 -10.09
N GLY A 198 -16.38 13.66 -8.94
CA GLY A 198 -17.62 13.71 -8.16
C GLY A 198 -18.83 13.15 -8.90
N TYR A 199 -18.64 12.10 -9.71
CA TYR A 199 -19.70 11.53 -10.54
C TYR A 199 -20.80 10.88 -9.71
N ALA A 200 -22.05 11.09 -10.12
CA ALA A 200 -23.22 10.44 -9.57
C ALA A 200 -23.60 9.22 -10.43
N LEU A 201 -23.51 8.02 -9.85
CA LEU A 201 -23.69 6.78 -10.60
C LEU A 201 -25.16 6.33 -10.66
N PRO A 202 -25.60 5.73 -11.78
CA PRO A 202 -26.90 5.09 -11.87
C PRO A 202 -26.95 3.80 -11.03
N SER A 203 -28.10 3.53 -10.41
CA SER A 203 -28.31 2.32 -9.61
C SER A 203 -28.73 1.14 -10.50
N PHE A 204 -28.32 -0.06 -10.12
CA PHE A 204 -28.86 -1.29 -10.72
C PHE A 204 -30.36 -1.41 -10.40
N PRO A 205 -31.22 -1.76 -11.38
CA PRO A 205 -32.61 -2.10 -11.12
C PRO A 205 -32.72 -3.30 -10.18
N ASP A 206 -33.66 -3.27 -9.23
CA ASP A 206 -33.85 -4.36 -8.26
C ASP A 206 -34.10 -5.71 -8.95
N GLU A 207 -34.86 -5.73 -10.06
CA GLU A 207 -35.13 -6.93 -10.88
C GLU A 207 -33.88 -7.57 -11.52
N VAL A 208 -32.81 -6.79 -11.68
CA VAL A 208 -31.50 -7.30 -12.12
C VAL A 208 -30.75 -7.87 -10.92
N LEU A 209 -30.77 -7.17 -9.78
CA LEU A 209 -30.10 -7.59 -8.55
C LEU A 209 -30.67 -8.89 -7.97
N GLU A 210 -31.98 -9.11 -8.06
CA GLU A 210 -32.65 -10.33 -7.61
C GLU A 210 -32.10 -11.61 -8.26
N ARG A 211 -31.44 -11.50 -9.43
CA ARG A 211 -30.81 -12.64 -10.13
C ARG A 211 -29.49 -13.08 -9.50
N PHE A 212 -28.87 -12.19 -8.72
CA PHE A 212 -27.60 -12.44 -8.02
C PHE A 212 -27.89 -12.71 -6.54
N GLU A 213 -28.43 -13.91 -6.26
CA GLU A 213 -29.05 -14.26 -4.97
C GLU A 213 -28.18 -13.91 -3.75
N ARG A 214 -26.87 -14.19 -3.82
CA ARG A 214 -25.92 -13.95 -2.72
C ARG A 214 -25.79 -12.45 -2.41
N VAL A 215 -25.50 -11.65 -3.43
CA VAL A 215 -25.33 -10.20 -3.28
C VAL A 215 -26.65 -9.56 -2.84
N HIS A 216 -27.77 -9.99 -3.43
CA HIS A 216 -29.09 -9.50 -3.04
C HIS A 216 -29.41 -9.81 -1.56
N ALA A 217 -29.10 -11.02 -1.07
CA ALA A 217 -29.31 -11.41 0.32
C ALA A 217 -28.51 -10.52 1.29
N ASP A 218 -27.22 -10.33 1.02
CA ASP A 218 -26.34 -9.53 1.88
C ASP A 218 -26.70 -8.03 1.85
N VAL A 219 -27.04 -7.48 0.68
CA VAL A 219 -27.55 -6.10 0.55
C VAL A 219 -28.85 -5.91 1.34
N LYS A 220 -29.78 -6.87 1.23
CA LYS A 220 -31.02 -6.84 1.99
C LYS A 220 -30.75 -6.88 3.49
N ARG A 221 -29.81 -7.72 3.93
CA ARG A 221 -29.43 -7.82 5.35
C ARG A 221 -28.88 -6.49 5.88
N LEU A 222 -28.01 -5.81 5.15
CA LEU A 222 -27.50 -4.49 5.53
C LEU A 222 -28.63 -3.45 5.61
N ARG A 223 -29.58 -3.46 4.66
CA ARG A 223 -30.76 -2.59 4.68
C ARG A 223 -31.65 -2.85 5.90
N GLU A 224 -31.86 -4.11 6.28
CA GLU A 224 -32.60 -4.49 7.49
C GLU A 224 -31.93 -4.02 8.79
N LEU A 225 -30.59 -3.92 8.79
CA LEU A 225 -29.80 -3.36 9.90
C LEU A 225 -29.85 -1.82 9.98
N GLY A 226 -30.50 -1.16 9.02
CA GLY A 226 -30.72 0.29 9.00
C GLY A 226 -29.72 1.09 8.17
N TYR A 227 -28.78 0.42 7.49
CA TYR A 227 -27.90 1.06 6.51
C TYR A 227 -28.66 1.39 5.22
N ARG A 228 -28.29 2.49 4.54
CA ARG A 228 -28.78 2.73 3.17
C ARG A 228 -27.74 2.21 2.20
N VAL A 229 -28.10 1.16 1.47
CA VAL A 229 -27.20 0.48 0.53
C VAL A 229 -27.75 0.59 -0.89
N GLU A 230 -26.93 1.11 -1.80
CA GLU A 230 -27.20 1.14 -3.25
C GLU A 230 -26.13 0.36 -3.99
N VAL A 231 -26.56 -0.47 -4.94
CA VAL A 231 -25.69 -1.15 -5.90
C VAL A 231 -25.70 -0.32 -7.18
N LEU A 232 -24.53 0.06 -7.65
CA LEU A 232 -24.32 1.11 -8.64
C LEU A 232 -23.51 0.59 -9.82
N ASP A 233 -23.93 1.01 -11.01
CA ASP A 233 -23.20 0.78 -12.24
C ASP A 233 -22.07 1.82 -12.35
N ALA A 234 -20.83 1.34 -12.19
CA ALA A 234 -19.61 2.15 -12.22
C ALA A 234 -18.87 2.00 -13.56
N SER A 235 -19.55 1.52 -14.60
CA SER A 235 -18.97 1.27 -15.92
C SER A 235 -18.63 2.53 -16.73
N LEU A 236 -19.00 3.71 -16.22
CA LEU A 236 -18.86 5.00 -16.91
C LEU A 236 -19.57 5.01 -18.28
N GLY A 237 -20.81 4.52 -18.30
CA GLY A 237 -21.63 4.43 -19.52
C GLY A 237 -21.30 3.20 -20.37
N GLY A 238 -20.98 2.07 -19.73
CA GLY A 238 -20.68 0.79 -20.39
C GLY A 238 -19.26 0.63 -20.90
N GLN A 239 -18.35 1.55 -20.55
CA GLN A 239 -16.95 1.54 -21.01
C GLN A 239 -16.11 0.48 -20.29
N PHE A 240 -16.32 0.32 -18.98
CA PHE A 240 -15.47 -0.54 -18.14
C PHE A 240 -16.27 -1.55 -17.33
N PRO A 241 -15.71 -2.73 -17.02
CA PRO A 241 -16.42 -3.78 -16.31
C PRO A 241 -16.36 -3.59 -14.78
N VAL A 242 -16.91 -2.47 -14.29
CA VAL A 242 -16.79 -2.03 -12.90
C VAL A 242 -18.16 -1.80 -12.27
N THR A 243 -18.33 -2.35 -11.06
CA THR A 243 -19.48 -2.11 -10.18
C THR A 243 -19.06 -1.37 -8.92
N ALA A 244 -20.01 -0.68 -8.28
CA ALA A 244 -19.81 -0.06 -6.98
C ALA A 244 -20.97 -0.37 -6.03
N ILE A 245 -20.69 -0.38 -4.73
CA ILE A 245 -21.72 -0.46 -3.69
C ILE A 245 -21.49 0.67 -2.70
N SER A 246 -22.46 1.56 -2.58
CA SER A 246 -22.43 2.63 -1.57
C SER A 246 -23.18 2.20 -0.32
N LEU A 247 -22.61 2.51 0.85
CA LEU A 247 -23.19 2.29 2.17
C LEU A 247 -23.19 3.61 2.92
N ILE A 248 -24.39 4.11 3.26
CA ILE A 248 -24.58 5.23 4.17
C ILE A 248 -24.99 4.69 5.52
N ASN A 249 -24.32 5.17 6.57
CA ASN A 249 -24.70 4.93 7.96
C ASN A 249 -25.44 6.17 8.52
N PRO A 250 -26.77 6.11 8.69
CA PRO A 250 -27.52 7.27 9.17
C PRO A 250 -27.21 7.68 10.61
N LYS A 251 -26.55 6.82 11.40
CA LYS A 251 -26.26 7.09 12.82
C LYS A 251 -25.15 8.12 13.00
N ASN A 252 -24.14 8.11 12.13
CA ASN A 252 -22.98 8.99 12.17
C ASN A 252 -22.82 9.87 10.91
N ALA A 253 -23.72 9.71 9.93
CA ALA A 253 -23.73 10.41 8.64
C ALA A 253 -22.50 10.13 7.76
N SER A 254 -21.92 8.93 7.86
CA SER A 254 -20.82 8.50 7.01
C SER A 254 -21.29 7.91 5.69
N LEU A 255 -20.40 7.95 4.68
CA LEU A 255 -20.57 7.33 3.37
C LEU A 255 -19.31 6.55 3.02
N PHE A 256 -19.49 5.27 2.70
CA PHE A 256 -18.44 4.41 2.18
C PHE A 256 -18.85 3.87 0.81
N VAL A 257 -17.91 3.79 -0.13
CA VAL A 257 -18.15 3.28 -1.47
C VAL A 257 -17.09 2.23 -1.79
N SER A 258 -17.54 0.99 -1.92
CA SER A 258 -16.72 -0.12 -2.39
C SER A 258 -16.81 -0.22 -3.91
N PHE A 259 -15.73 -0.67 -4.54
CA PHE A 259 -15.63 -0.91 -5.98
C PHE A 259 -15.19 -2.36 -6.22
N GLY A 260 -15.55 -2.89 -7.37
CA GLY A 260 -15.11 -4.20 -7.83
C GLY A 260 -15.22 -4.28 -9.33
N ALA A 261 -14.31 -5.00 -9.96
CA ALA A 261 -14.34 -5.21 -11.40
C ALA A 261 -14.13 -6.68 -11.77
N HIS A 262 -14.80 -7.10 -12.84
CA HIS A 262 -14.59 -8.37 -13.55
C HIS A 262 -15.43 -8.40 -14.83
N PRO A 263 -14.98 -9.04 -15.95
CA PRO A 263 -15.81 -9.20 -17.15
C PRO A 263 -17.18 -9.83 -16.86
N ILE A 264 -17.22 -10.89 -16.07
CA ILE A 264 -18.48 -11.48 -15.55
C ILE A 264 -19.09 -10.57 -14.49
N LEU A 265 -20.27 -10.02 -14.77
CA LEU A 265 -21.00 -9.12 -13.87
C LEU A 265 -21.25 -9.71 -12.47
N GLU A 266 -21.63 -10.99 -12.36
CA GLU A 266 -21.83 -11.66 -11.06
C GLU A 266 -20.56 -11.60 -10.20
N VAL A 267 -19.40 -11.89 -10.80
CA VAL A 267 -18.11 -11.86 -10.11
C VAL A 267 -17.75 -10.43 -9.72
N SER A 268 -18.02 -9.43 -10.57
CA SER A 268 -17.80 -8.01 -10.24
C SER A 268 -18.62 -7.59 -9.01
N LEU A 269 -19.90 -7.96 -8.96
CA LEU A 269 -20.79 -7.67 -7.84
C LEU A 269 -20.36 -8.37 -6.55
N GLU A 270 -20.00 -9.66 -6.62
CA GLU A 270 -19.49 -10.42 -5.46
C GLU A 270 -18.18 -9.84 -4.93
N ARG A 271 -17.25 -9.44 -5.81
CA ARG A 271 -16.01 -8.75 -5.42
C ARG A 271 -16.28 -7.42 -4.72
N THR A 272 -17.19 -6.63 -5.27
CA THR A 272 -17.58 -5.34 -4.69
C THR A 272 -18.19 -5.52 -3.30
N MET A 273 -19.05 -6.53 -3.13
CA MET A 273 -19.72 -6.83 -1.86
C MET A 273 -18.74 -7.36 -0.81
N THR A 274 -17.84 -8.26 -1.18
CA THR A 274 -16.85 -8.83 -0.26
C THR A 274 -15.78 -7.81 0.15
N GLU A 275 -15.40 -6.88 -0.75
CA GLU A 275 -14.51 -5.75 -0.43
C GLU A 275 -15.15 -4.81 0.60
N LEU A 276 -16.46 -4.53 0.47
CA LEU A 276 -17.20 -3.67 1.40
C LEU A 276 -17.05 -4.15 2.86
N MET A 277 -17.02 -5.47 3.05
CA MET A 277 -17.02 -6.14 4.35
C MET A 277 -15.65 -6.69 4.76
N GLN A 278 -14.60 -6.52 3.95
CA GLN A 278 -13.29 -7.09 4.22
C GLN A 278 -12.73 -6.56 5.54
N GLY A 279 -12.34 -7.48 6.44
CA GLY A 279 -11.72 -7.13 7.72
C GLY A 279 -12.66 -6.43 8.71
N ARG A 280 -13.95 -6.26 8.39
CA ARG A 280 -14.91 -5.48 9.16
C ARG A 280 -16.00 -6.37 9.77
N GLY A 281 -16.27 -6.18 11.05
CA GLY A 281 -17.53 -6.58 11.68
C GLY A 281 -18.61 -5.52 11.43
N LEU A 282 -19.84 -5.80 11.85
CA LEU A 282 -20.93 -4.82 11.76
C LEU A 282 -20.69 -3.57 12.62
N ASP A 283 -19.95 -3.73 13.73
CA ASP A 283 -19.57 -2.64 14.64
C ASP A 283 -18.42 -1.77 14.08
N ASP A 284 -17.69 -2.27 13.08
CA ASP A 284 -16.57 -1.55 12.44
C ASP A 284 -17.07 -0.56 11.36
N LEU A 285 -18.38 -0.56 11.02
CA LEU A 285 -18.98 0.29 9.98
C LEU A 285 -19.28 1.74 10.45
N ASP A 286 -18.84 2.11 11.65
CA ASP A 286 -19.00 3.44 12.23
C ASP A 286 -17.78 4.37 11.98
N ALA A 287 -16.68 3.85 11.44
CA ALA A 287 -15.40 4.58 11.30
C ALA A 287 -15.21 5.32 9.95
N PHE A 288 -16.25 5.37 9.11
CA PHE A 288 -16.13 5.96 7.77
C PHE A 288 -16.24 7.49 7.76
N GLU A 289 -15.64 8.10 6.74
CA GLU A 289 -15.67 9.54 6.52
C GLU A 289 -17.05 10.10 6.14
N LYS A 290 -17.26 11.38 6.47
CA LYS A 290 -18.44 12.13 6.05
C LYS A 290 -18.23 12.71 4.65
N PRO A 291 -19.24 12.66 3.76
CA PRO A 291 -19.13 13.31 2.46
C PRO A 291 -19.01 14.83 2.59
N THR A 292 -18.44 15.48 1.57
CA THR A 292 -18.21 16.94 1.55
C THR A 292 -18.59 17.58 0.21
N PHE A 293 -18.97 18.85 0.21
CA PHE A 293 -19.12 19.64 -1.03
C PHE A 293 -17.79 20.25 -1.49
N ASP A 294 -16.76 20.20 -0.64
CA ASP A 294 -15.43 20.70 -0.97
C ASP A 294 -14.69 19.70 -1.87
N MET A 295 -14.85 19.89 -3.19
CA MET A 295 -14.20 19.05 -4.18
C MET A 295 -12.68 19.22 -4.20
N SER A 296 -12.12 20.32 -3.67
CA SER A 296 -10.67 20.49 -3.61
C SER A 296 -10.03 19.48 -2.65
N LEU A 297 -10.71 19.20 -1.53
CA LEU A 297 -10.32 18.12 -0.61
C LEU A 297 -10.52 16.75 -1.23
N VAL A 298 -11.65 16.53 -1.93
CA VAL A 298 -11.97 15.23 -2.54
C VAL A 298 -10.97 14.85 -3.64
N SER A 299 -10.56 15.81 -4.46
CA SER A 299 -9.62 15.59 -5.57
C SER A 299 -8.15 15.69 -5.16
N SER A 300 -7.84 15.98 -3.89
CA SER A 300 -6.47 16.10 -3.41
C SER A 300 -5.73 14.75 -3.46
N SER A 301 -4.41 14.78 -3.72
CA SER A 301 -3.58 13.58 -3.75
C SER A 301 -3.69 12.78 -2.45
N PHE A 302 -3.66 13.46 -1.29
CA PHE A 302 -3.80 12.84 0.02
C PHE A 302 -5.13 12.07 0.18
N ASN A 303 -6.24 12.61 -0.36
CA ASN A 303 -7.52 11.93 -0.29
C ASN A 303 -7.59 10.72 -1.22
N LEU A 304 -7.02 10.82 -2.42
CA LEU A 304 -6.95 9.70 -3.38
C LEU A 304 -6.04 8.58 -2.84
N GLU A 305 -4.94 8.94 -2.21
CA GLU A 305 -4.06 8.03 -1.46
C GLU A 305 -4.80 7.33 -0.32
N SER A 306 -5.57 8.06 0.48
CA SER A 306 -6.41 7.48 1.53
C SER A 306 -7.41 6.46 0.94
N HIS A 307 -8.03 6.79 -0.20
CA HIS A 307 -8.90 5.86 -0.92
C HIS A 307 -8.17 4.62 -1.45
N TYR A 308 -6.88 4.70 -1.73
CA TYR A 308 -6.06 3.56 -2.13
C TYR A 308 -5.67 2.68 -0.94
N ILE A 309 -5.25 3.28 0.18
CA ILE A 309 -4.70 2.58 1.34
C ILE A 309 -5.78 1.77 2.08
N ASP A 310 -6.90 2.40 2.43
CA ASP A 310 -7.94 1.75 3.26
C ASP A 310 -9.38 2.01 2.79
N SER A 311 -9.53 2.71 1.65
CA SER A 311 -10.80 3.14 1.08
C SER A 311 -11.61 4.09 1.97
N ASN A 312 -10.99 4.72 2.97
CA ASN A 312 -11.66 5.62 3.92
C ASN A 312 -11.44 7.11 3.59
N GLY A 313 -11.17 7.46 2.34
CA GLY A 313 -11.11 8.86 1.92
C GLY A 313 -12.49 9.53 1.88
N LYS A 314 -12.51 10.85 1.81
CA LYS A 314 -13.73 11.65 1.61
C LYS A 314 -14.31 11.43 0.21
N ILE A 315 -15.63 11.38 0.14
CA ILE A 315 -16.42 11.32 -1.09
C ILE A 315 -17.17 12.65 -1.27
N GLY A 316 -17.26 13.15 -2.50
CA GLY A 316 -18.02 14.35 -2.81
C GLY A 316 -19.53 14.13 -2.66
N PHE A 317 -20.26 15.10 -2.09
CA PHE A 317 -21.73 15.05 -2.01
C PHE A 317 -22.41 14.91 -3.38
N GLY A 318 -21.73 15.35 -4.46
CA GLY A 318 -22.16 15.14 -5.84
C GLY A 318 -22.45 13.68 -6.18
N PHE A 319 -21.71 12.73 -5.59
CA PHE A 319 -21.93 11.29 -5.75
C PHE A 319 -23.37 10.86 -5.41
N LEU A 320 -23.99 11.54 -4.44
CA LEU A 320 -25.36 11.27 -3.98
C LEU A 320 -26.44 12.00 -4.79
N SER A 321 -26.06 12.65 -5.90
CA SER A 321 -27.02 13.39 -6.73
C SER A 321 -28.09 12.46 -7.30
N LYS A 322 -29.30 13.02 -7.43
CA LYS A 322 -30.40 12.41 -8.17
C LYS A 322 -30.17 12.50 -9.69
N GLU A 323 -29.51 13.57 -10.15
CA GLU A 323 -29.10 13.73 -11.54
C GLU A 323 -27.83 12.90 -11.75
N LYS A 324 -27.96 11.79 -12.48
CA LYS A 324 -26.86 10.85 -12.71
C LYS A 324 -25.96 11.36 -13.84
N SER A 325 -24.66 11.18 -13.67
CA SER A 325 -23.64 11.57 -14.66
C SER A 325 -23.66 10.65 -15.89
N PHE A 326 -24.24 9.45 -15.75
CA PHE A 326 -24.35 8.44 -16.79
C PHE A 326 -25.75 7.80 -16.74
N ASP A 327 -26.19 7.30 -17.89
CA ASP A 327 -27.32 6.37 -17.97
C ASP A 327 -26.88 4.98 -17.49
N TYR A 328 -27.82 4.21 -16.93
CA TYR A 328 -27.59 2.81 -16.59
C TYR A 328 -27.26 2.02 -17.87
N ALA A 329 -26.04 1.51 -17.95
CA ALA A 329 -25.51 0.83 -19.11
C ALA A 329 -24.46 -0.20 -18.66
N PRO A 330 -24.86 -1.25 -17.92
CA PRO A 330 -23.92 -2.29 -17.54
C PRO A 330 -23.33 -2.90 -18.82
N TRP A 331 -22.04 -3.18 -18.79
CA TRP A 331 -21.34 -3.76 -19.92
C TRP A 331 -21.91 -5.15 -20.23
N ALA A 332 -21.94 -5.49 -21.51
CA ALA A 332 -22.38 -6.79 -21.98
C ALA A 332 -21.14 -7.64 -22.30
N TYR A 333 -20.82 -8.59 -21.42
CA TYR A 333 -19.84 -9.63 -21.66
C TYR A 333 -20.55 -10.98 -21.85
N SER A 334 -20.19 -11.72 -22.90
CA SER A 334 -20.81 -13.01 -23.25
C SER A 334 -19.81 -14.08 -23.69
N GLY A 335 -18.52 -13.89 -23.37
CA GLY A 335 -17.48 -14.87 -23.68
C GLY A 335 -17.48 -16.04 -22.70
N GLU A 336 -16.76 -17.11 -23.04
CA GLU A 336 -16.66 -18.33 -22.24
C GLU A 336 -15.19 -18.63 -21.86
N GLY A 337 -14.93 -18.70 -20.56
CA GLY A 337 -13.60 -19.03 -20.03
C GLY A 337 -12.63 -17.86 -20.01
N THR A 338 -11.46 -18.10 -19.40
CA THR A 338 -10.49 -17.04 -19.07
C THR A 338 -9.79 -16.43 -20.27
N GLU A 339 -9.72 -17.13 -21.40
CA GLU A 339 -9.13 -16.60 -22.64
C GLU A 339 -10.00 -15.50 -23.24
N ASP A 340 -11.33 -15.72 -23.31
CA ASP A 340 -12.28 -14.71 -23.79
C ASP A 340 -12.35 -13.51 -22.84
N GLU A 341 -12.27 -13.76 -21.53
CA GLU A 341 -12.22 -12.70 -20.50
C GLU A 341 -10.99 -11.81 -20.70
N LEU A 342 -9.82 -12.41 -20.93
CA LEU A 342 -8.56 -11.70 -21.18
C LEU A 342 -8.61 -10.90 -22.49
N CYS A 343 -9.12 -11.52 -23.55
CA CYS A 343 -9.30 -10.88 -24.86
C CYS A 343 -10.22 -9.66 -24.76
N TYR A 344 -11.34 -9.79 -24.04
CA TYR A 344 -12.27 -8.68 -23.79
C TYR A 344 -11.58 -7.50 -23.09
N LEU A 345 -10.88 -7.75 -21.97
CA LEU A 345 -10.21 -6.70 -21.20
C LEU A 345 -9.10 -6.00 -21.99
N ARG A 346 -8.31 -6.75 -22.76
CA ARG A 346 -7.29 -6.18 -23.65
C ARG A 346 -7.91 -5.34 -24.77
N GLY A 347 -9.00 -5.82 -25.37
CA GLY A 347 -9.73 -5.10 -26.40
C GLY A 347 -10.31 -3.77 -25.92
N LEU A 348 -10.68 -3.66 -24.64
CA LEU A 348 -11.09 -2.37 -24.05
C LEU A 348 -9.94 -1.36 -24.04
N LEU A 349 -8.73 -1.76 -23.61
CA LEU A 349 -7.55 -0.90 -23.58
C LEU A 349 -7.08 -0.53 -24.99
N GLU A 350 -7.07 -1.49 -25.92
CA GLU A 350 -6.77 -1.25 -27.34
C GLU A 350 -7.75 -0.24 -27.94
N GLY A 351 -9.05 -0.39 -27.64
CA GLY A 351 -10.12 0.50 -28.12
C GLY A 351 -9.95 1.97 -27.66
N ILE A 352 -9.25 2.20 -26.55
CA ILE A 352 -8.91 3.55 -26.05
C ILE A 352 -7.44 3.94 -26.31
N GLY A 353 -6.71 3.15 -27.11
CA GLY A 353 -5.34 3.43 -27.52
C GLY A 353 -4.31 3.35 -26.38
N ARG A 354 -4.50 2.43 -25.42
CA ARG A 354 -3.61 2.23 -24.27
C ARG A 354 -2.77 0.98 -24.43
N GLU A 355 -1.46 1.13 -24.28
CA GLU A 355 -0.48 0.05 -24.38
C GLU A 355 -0.34 -0.72 -23.06
N ILE A 356 -0.10 -2.02 -23.14
CA ILE A 356 0.02 -2.93 -22.00
C ILE A 356 1.47 -3.38 -21.88
N TYR A 357 2.04 -3.30 -20.68
CA TYR A 357 3.34 -3.86 -20.36
C TYR A 357 3.16 -4.96 -19.31
N LEU A 358 3.66 -6.16 -19.61
CA LEU A 358 3.52 -7.35 -18.78
C LEU A 358 4.87 -7.81 -18.27
N ARG A 359 4.96 -8.07 -16.97
CA ARG A 359 6.06 -8.84 -16.36
C ARG A 359 5.49 -10.07 -15.66
N GLU A 360 6.11 -11.22 -15.90
CA GLU A 360 5.68 -12.50 -15.34
C GLU A 360 6.65 -12.94 -14.24
N TYR A 361 6.12 -13.64 -13.23
CA TYR A 361 6.88 -14.19 -12.12
C TYR A 361 6.41 -15.62 -11.83
N ASP A 362 7.34 -16.56 -11.76
CA ASP A 362 7.02 -17.98 -11.55
C ASP A 362 8.01 -18.69 -10.62
N TYR A 363 8.86 -17.95 -9.89
CA TYR A 363 9.97 -18.52 -9.13
C TYR A 363 9.62 -19.29 -7.88
N LEU A 364 8.38 -19.17 -7.42
CA LEU A 364 7.84 -20.02 -6.37
C LEU A 364 7.15 -21.28 -6.92
N GLY A 365 7.17 -21.50 -8.25
CA GLY A 365 6.45 -22.59 -8.89
C GLY A 365 4.94 -22.36 -8.95
N PHE A 366 4.51 -21.10 -8.89
CA PHE A 366 3.13 -20.65 -9.06
C PHE A 366 3.13 -19.35 -9.87
N TYR A 367 2.08 -19.08 -10.63
CA TYR A 367 2.08 -17.92 -11.53
C TYR A 367 1.66 -16.63 -10.81
N SER A 368 2.46 -15.58 -11.00
CA SER A 368 2.07 -14.18 -10.78
C SER A 368 2.42 -13.33 -11.99
N CYS A 369 1.79 -12.18 -12.11
CA CYS A 369 2.16 -11.16 -13.06
C CYS A 369 2.02 -9.77 -12.47
N GLN A 370 2.69 -8.82 -13.10
CA GLN A 370 2.44 -7.39 -12.98
C GLN A 370 2.09 -6.86 -14.37
N ILE A 371 0.92 -6.23 -14.47
CA ILE A 371 0.52 -5.48 -15.66
C ILE A 371 0.53 -4.01 -15.31
N ILE A 372 1.15 -3.19 -16.17
CA ILE A 372 1.06 -1.74 -16.10
C ILE A 372 0.58 -1.19 -17.45
N VAL A 373 -0.21 -0.13 -17.39
CA VAL A 373 -0.83 0.57 -18.51
C VAL A 373 -0.53 2.06 -18.31
N PRO A 374 0.59 2.57 -18.84
CA PRO A 374 1.03 3.94 -18.59
C PRO A 374 0.01 5.00 -19.00
N GLY A 375 -0.22 5.97 -18.11
CA GLY A 375 -1.26 6.99 -18.19
C GLY A 375 -2.68 6.48 -17.94
N PHE A 376 -2.83 5.31 -17.32
CA PHE A 376 -4.12 4.68 -17.01
C PHE A 376 -4.12 3.90 -15.69
N SER A 377 -3.06 3.14 -15.39
CA SER A 377 -2.97 2.27 -14.20
C SER A 377 -2.14 2.85 -13.05
N GLU A 378 -1.62 4.08 -13.17
CA GLU A 378 -1.00 4.77 -12.04
C GLU A 378 -2.03 5.01 -10.94
N VAL A 379 -1.62 4.78 -9.70
CA VAL A 379 -2.38 5.11 -8.49
C VAL A 379 -2.06 6.54 -8.06
N TYR A 380 -0.78 6.91 -8.12
CA TYR A 380 -0.27 8.21 -7.72
C TYR A 380 0.04 9.08 -8.95
N PRO A 381 -0.11 10.41 -8.82
CA PRO A 381 0.24 11.33 -9.89
C PRO A 381 1.75 11.26 -10.21
N VAL A 382 2.13 11.52 -11.46
CA VAL A 382 3.54 11.47 -11.89
C VAL A 382 4.41 12.51 -11.16
N GLU A 383 3.78 13.60 -10.72
CA GLU A 383 4.37 14.65 -9.91
C GLU A 383 4.94 14.13 -8.57
N ASP A 384 4.44 13.01 -8.05
CA ASP A 384 4.96 12.40 -6.83
C ASP A 384 6.39 11.88 -7.01
N LEU A 385 6.86 11.65 -8.24
CA LEU A 385 8.27 11.36 -8.52
C LEU A 385 9.20 12.53 -8.12
N VAL A 386 8.70 13.76 -8.03
CA VAL A 386 9.48 14.94 -7.65
C VAL A 386 9.11 15.40 -6.24
N TYR A 387 7.82 15.55 -5.94
CA TYR A 387 7.37 16.22 -4.73
C TYR A 387 7.14 15.27 -3.54
N ASN A 388 6.84 14.00 -3.80
CA ASN A 388 6.48 13.00 -2.79
C ASN A 388 7.22 11.66 -2.98
N ASN A 389 8.46 11.72 -3.47
CA ASN A 389 9.19 10.52 -3.86
C ASN A 389 9.65 9.73 -2.63
N LYS A 390 9.35 8.43 -2.59
CA LYS A 390 9.78 7.52 -1.54
C LYS A 390 11.30 7.50 -1.35
N ASN A 391 12.08 7.75 -2.41
CA ASN A 391 13.54 7.69 -2.32
C ASN A 391 14.17 8.80 -1.47
N ARG A 392 13.43 9.86 -1.08
CA ARG A 392 13.95 10.95 -0.24
C ARG A 392 14.51 10.45 1.10
N GLY A 393 13.87 9.43 1.68
CA GLY A 393 14.36 8.82 2.92
C GLY A 393 15.74 8.15 2.81
N LYS A 394 16.18 7.84 1.58
CA LYS A 394 17.52 7.29 1.31
C LYS A 394 18.62 8.30 1.64
N GLU A 395 18.38 9.59 1.43
CA GLU A 395 19.38 10.66 1.63
C GLU A 395 19.91 10.70 3.06
N ILE A 396 19.02 10.49 4.05
CA ILE A 396 19.38 10.54 5.47
C ILE A 396 19.61 9.16 6.08
N ARG A 397 19.33 8.08 5.35
CA ARG A 397 19.30 6.72 5.91
C ARG A 397 20.63 6.34 6.57
N GLN A 398 21.75 6.52 5.86
CA GLN A 398 23.06 6.16 6.39
C GLN A 398 23.47 7.08 7.55
N MET A 399 23.14 8.38 7.46
CA MET A 399 23.37 9.33 8.55
C MET A 399 22.64 8.91 9.83
N VAL A 400 21.38 8.49 9.72
CA VAL A 400 20.58 8.06 10.88
C VAL A 400 21.02 6.71 11.41
N LEU A 401 21.37 5.74 10.56
CA LEU A 401 21.80 4.42 11.02
C LEU A 401 23.20 4.43 11.65
N HIS A 402 24.02 5.43 11.32
CA HIS A 402 25.41 5.56 11.76
C HIS A 402 25.70 6.97 12.30
N LEU A 403 24.82 7.50 13.15
CA LEU A 403 24.90 8.88 13.68
C LEU A 403 26.28 9.26 14.21
N GLU A 404 27.01 8.31 14.79
CA GLU A 404 28.35 8.51 15.33
C GLU A 404 29.44 8.79 14.28
N GLU A 405 29.17 8.50 13.00
CA GLU A 405 30.11 8.67 11.89
C GLU A 405 29.96 10.02 11.17
N TYR A 406 28.90 10.78 11.44
CA TYR A 406 28.55 12.02 10.76
C TYR A 406 28.57 13.21 11.72
N ASP A 407 28.79 14.41 11.17
CA ASP A 407 28.66 15.65 11.94
C ASP A 407 27.16 15.94 12.20
N PRO A 408 26.73 16.10 13.46
CA PRO A 408 25.35 16.43 13.77
C PRO A 408 24.82 17.69 13.06
N GLU A 409 25.68 18.68 12.78
CA GLU A 409 25.29 19.88 12.02
C GLU A 409 24.93 19.53 10.56
N GLU A 410 25.69 18.65 9.91
CA GLU A 410 25.42 18.21 8.53
C GLU A 410 24.10 17.43 8.42
N ILE A 411 23.80 16.57 9.41
CA ILE A 411 22.52 15.85 9.43
C ILE A 411 21.38 16.84 9.62
N LEU A 412 21.53 17.78 10.54
CA LEU A 412 20.53 18.78 10.86
C LEU A 412 20.18 19.63 9.63
N ASP A 413 21.17 20.08 8.86
CA ASP A 413 20.97 20.84 7.61
C ASP A 413 20.04 20.11 6.61
N VAL A 414 20.09 18.78 6.56
CA VAL A 414 19.25 17.97 5.67
C VAL A 414 17.86 17.73 6.26
N VAL A 415 17.75 17.46 7.57
CA VAL A 415 16.48 17.08 8.20
C VAL A 415 15.63 18.25 8.68
N GLU A 416 16.22 19.44 8.88
CA GLU A 416 15.53 20.63 9.38
C GLU A 416 14.22 20.97 8.63
N PRO A 417 14.16 20.92 7.28
CA PRO A 417 12.91 21.21 6.56
C PRO A 417 11.86 20.09 6.61
N LEU A 418 12.19 18.92 7.17
CA LEU A 418 11.27 17.77 7.23
C LEU A 418 10.28 17.90 8.40
N ASP A 419 9.05 17.45 8.21
CA ASP A 419 7.98 17.54 9.22
C ASP A 419 8.31 16.72 10.47
N GLU A 420 8.09 17.31 11.65
CA GLU A 420 8.40 16.72 12.95
C GLU A 420 7.68 15.40 13.23
N SER A 421 6.49 15.20 12.65
CA SER A 421 5.63 14.03 12.90
C SER A 421 6.04 12.78 12.12
N ILE A 422 7.00 12.90 11.19
CA ILE A 422 7.46 11.78 10.37
C ILE A 422 8.05 10.69 11.26
N SER A 423 7.57 9.46 11.06
CA SER A 423 8.15 8.25 11.63
C SER A 423 9.47 7.94 10.93
N ILE A 424 10.59 7.92 11.66
CA ILE A 424 11.91 7.70 11.06
C ILE A 424 12.02 6.29 10.49
N GLU A 425 11.49 5.27 11.17
CA GLU A 425 11.57 3.88 10.68
C GLU A 425 10.88 3.71 9.32
N ALA A 426 9.71 4.33 9.14
CA ALA A 426 8.96 4.29 7.90
C ALA A 426 9.63 5.11 6.81
N TYR A 427 10.19 6.27 7.18
CA TYR A 427 10.84 7.18 6.24
C TYR A 427 12.12 6.59 5.65
N ILE A 428 12.96 5.93 6.47
CA ILE A 428 14.23 5.36 5.99
C ILE A 428 14.15 3.87 5.64
N GLY A 429 13.05 3.19 5.98
CA GLY A 429 12.74 1.84 5.51
C GLY A 429 13.35 0.74 6.38
N VAL A 430 13.31 0.92 7.70
CA VAL A 430 13.79 -0.08 8.67
C VAL A 430 12.73 -0.33 9.74
N ILE A 431 12.97 -1.28 10.65
CA ILE A 431 12.13 -1.46 11.84
C ILE A 431 13.05 -1.32 13.04
N PHE A 432 12.83 -0.31 13.87
CA PHE A 432 13.58 -0.12 15.10
C PHE A 432 12.95 -0.89 16.26
N LYS A 433 13.77 -1.24 17.26
CA LYS A 433 13.26 -1.79 18.51
C LYS A 433 12.35 -0.80 19.24
N HIS A 434 12.71 0.48 19.16
CA HIS A 434 11.96 1.61 19.67
C HIS A 434 11.94 2.69 18.59
N ASN A 435 10.82 2.80 17.87
CA ASN A 435 10.66 3.84 16.86
C ASN A 435 10.69 5.25 17.49
N PHE A 436 11.10 6.22 16.71
CA PHE A 436 11.19 7.63 17.07
C PHE A 436 10.80 8.51 15.88
N THR A 437 10.45 9.75 16.17
CA THR A 437 9.98 10.73 15.18
C THR A 437 11.12 11.62 14.70
N MET A 438 10.85 12.40 13.64
CA MET A 438 11.75 13.44 13.17
C MET A 438 12.01 14.51 14.24
N ALA A 439 11.00 14.87 15.05
CA ALA A 439 11.21 15.74 16.21
C ALA A 439 12.24 15.16 17.20
N ASP A 440 12.17 13.86 17.47
CA ASP A 440 13.09 13.21 18.40
C ASP A 440 14.53 13.20 17.85
N LEU A 441 14.70 12.99 16.54
CA LEU A 441 15.99 13.07 15.86
C LEU A 441 16.55 14.49 15.90
N LYS A 442 15.78 15.50 15.48
CA LYS A 442 16.20 16.92 15.53
C LYS A 442 16.55 17.35 16.95
N ALA A 443 15.74 17.00 17.95
CA ALA A 443 16.03 17.28 19.35
C ALA A 443 17.36 16.67 19.80
N GLN A 444 17.62 15.41 19.42
CA GLN A 444 18.90 14.77 19.70
C GLN A 444 20.08 15.52 19.06
N LEU A 445 19.96 15.94 17.80
CA LEU A 445 21.00 16.67 17.08
C LEU A 445 21.26 18.03 17.73
N TYR A 446 20.20 18.78 18.07
CA TYR A 446 20.32 20.06 18.78
C TYR A 446 21.02 19.92 20.15
N LEU A 447 20.76 18.84 20.90
CA LEU A 447 21.49 18.56 22.14
C LEU A 447 22.99 18.33 21.88
N LEU A 448 23.33 17.57 20.83
CA LEU A 448 24.72 17.27 20.49
C LEU A 448 25.54 18.51 20.12
N ILE A 449 24.93 19.48 19.45
CA ILE A 449 25.58 20.75 19.07
C ILE A 449 25.48 21.83 20.15
N GLY A 450 24.80 21.55 21.26
CA GLY A 450 24.66 22.47 22.40
C GLY A 450 23.55 23.52 22.26
N GLU A 451 22.71 23.43 21.23
CA GLU A 451 21.58 24.33 20.96
C GLU A 451 20.34 23.94 21.79
N ARG A 452 20.47 24.11 23.12
CA ARG A 452 19.46 23.66 24.09
C ARG A 452 18.08 24.30 23.91
N GLU A 453 18.01 25.55 23.45
CA GLU A 453 16.73 26.26 23.25
C GLU A 453 15.89 25.58 22.17
N ASN A 454 16.50 25.21 21.05
CA ASN A 454 15.81 24.50 19.96
C ASN A 454 15.45 23.07 20.34
N ALA A 455 16.37 22.36 21.01
CA ALA A 455 16.08 21.03 21.55
C ALA A 455 14.86 21.05 22.47
N LEU A 456 14.77 22.04 23.37
CA LEU A 456 13.71 22.14 24.37
C LEU A 456 12.31 22.26 23.73
N ILE A 457 12.16 23.03 22.65
CA ILE A 457 10.90 23.17 21.92
C ILE A 457 10.42 21.80 21.42
N LEU A 458 11.32 21.04 20.80
CA LEU A 458 10.99 19.72 20.24
C LEU A 458 10.76 18.67 21.32
N LEU A 459 11.53 18.71 22.42
CA LEU A 459 11.37 17.79 23.55
C LEU A 459 10.04 18.01 24.30
N GLU A 460 9.56 19.26 24.37
CA GLU A 460 8.28 19.61 25.00
C GLU A 460 7.07 19.21 24.12
N MET A 461 7.22 19.27 22.79
CA MET A 461 6.19 18.88 21.84
C MET A 461 6.19 17.38 21.51
N GLY A 462 7.35 16.73 21.66
CA GLY A 462 7.56 15.33 21.31
C GLY A 462 6.87 14.36 22.26
N SER A 463 6.64 13.13 21.76
CA SER A 463 6.02 12.06 22.54
C SER A 463 7.03 11.09 23.17
N HIS A 464 8.34 11.31 23.00
CA HIS A 464 9.35 10.39 23.49
C HIS A 464 9.40 10.36 25.02
N PRO A 465 9.29 9.19 25.69
CA PRO A 465 9.15 9.10 27.14
C PRO A 465 10.29 9.76 27.94
N VAL A 466 11.51 9.72 27.41
CA VAL A 466 12.68 10.34 28.04
C VAL A 466 12.80 11.82 27.68
N GLY A 467 12.27 12.22 26.51
CA GLY A 467 12.46 13.57 25.98
C GLY A 467 11.86 14.64 26.88
N HIS A 468 10.63 14.41 27.36
CA HIS A 468 9.99 15.32 28.32
C HIS A 468 10.78 15.45 29.63
N ILE A 469 11.43 14.38 30.11
CA ILE A 469 12.27 14.45 31.32
C ILE A 469 13.51 15.30 31.06
N VAL A 470 14.15 15.16 29.90
CA VAL A 470 15.29 15.98 29.50
C VAL A 470 14.89 17.46 29.44
N ALA A 471 13.71 17.79 28.90
CA ALA A 471 13.18 19.14 28.89
C ALA A 471 13.05 19.72 30.32
N GLU A 472 12.44 18.98 31.25
CA GLU A 472 12.30 19.42 32.64
C GLU A 472 13.64 19.58 33.35
N LEU A 473 14.62 18.72 33.06
CA LEU A 473 15.98 18.86 33.60
C LEU A 473 16.69 20.12 33.08
N ILE A 474 16.52 20.46 31.79
CA ILE A 474 17.02 21.72 31.21
C ILE A 474 16.37 22.91 31.93
N ARG A 475 15.05 22.91 32.09
CA ARG A 475 14.32 23.97 32.82
C ARG A 475 14.76 24.11 34.27
N MET A 476 15.03 22.99 34.93
CA MET A 476 15.53 22.95 36.30
C MET A 476 16.92 23.60 36.40
N GLU A 477 17.84 23.29 35.47
CA GLU A 477 19.16 23.93 35.36
C GLU A 477 19.04 25.44 35.09
N GLU A 478 18.18 25.86 34.16
CA GLU A 478 17.90 27.26 33.84
C GLU A 478 17.35 28.05 35.04
N ALA A 479 16.53 27.40 35.87
CA ALA A 479 15.99 27.96 37.10
C ALA A 479 17.00 27.98 38.27
N GLY A 480 18.19 27.40 38.10
CA GLY A 480 19.21 27.31 39.15
C GLY A 480 18.83 26.37 40.30
N LEU A 481 18.00 25.37 40.03
CA LEU A 481 17.52 24.39 41.00
C LEU A 481 18.44 23.15 41.05
N ALA A 482 18.73 22.65 42.25
CA ALA A 482 19.61 21.49 42.44
C ALA A 482 18.84 20.17 42.26
N PHE A 483 19.38 19.26 41.45
CA PHE A 483 18.76 17.95 41.17
C PHE A 483 18.45 17.15 42.44
N GLU A 484 19.36 17.15 43.42
CA GLU A 484 19.23 16.39 44.66
C GLU A 484 17.99 16.80 45.47
N ALA A 485 17.49 18.02 45.28
CA ALA A 485 16.28 18.49 45.94
C ALA A 485 14.99 17.92 45.32
N PHE A 486 15.06 17.45 44.07
CA PHE A 486 13.91 16.98 43.29
C PHE A 486 14.02 15.50 42.87
N GLU A 487 15.17 14.85 43.08
CA GLU A 487 15.43 13.47 42.68
C GLU A 487 14.33 12.49 43.11
N GLU A 488 13.89 12.52 44.36
CA GLU A 488 12.83 11.64 44.86
C GLU A 488 11.50 11.87 44.12
N ALA A 489 11.14 13.13 43.85
CA ALA A 489 9.92 13.49 43.14
C ALA A 489 10.00 13.11 41.66
N LEU A 490 11.12 13.38 40.98
CA LEU A 490 11.36 12.99 39.60
C LEU A 490 11.30 11.46 39.45
N ASN A 491 11.96 10.72 40.34
CA ASN A 491 11.94 9.26 40.34
C ASN A 491 10.54 8.69 40.60
N ALA A 492 9.74 9.35 41.45
CA ALA A 492 8.35 8.97 41.70
C ALA A 492 7.44 9.21 40.48
N LEU A 493 7.69 10.27 39.71
CA LEU A 493 6.92 10.60 38.50
C LEU A 493 7.32 9.75 37.29
N TYR A 494 8.62 9.55 37.07
CA TYR A 494 9.16 9.06 35.80
C TYR A 494 9.93 7.75 35.88
N THR A 495 10.06 7.16 37.08
CA THR A 495 10.92 6.01 37.43
C THR A 495 12.42 6.33 37.47
N PRO A 496 13.18 5.72 38.41
CA PRO A 496 14.63 5.93 38.50
C PRO A 496 15.40 5.66 37.21
N GLN A 497 14.98 4.66 36.44
CA GLN A 497 15.65 4.26 35.21
C GLN A 497 15.57 5.36 34.12
N ASN A 498 14.41 5.98 33.94
CA ASN A 498 14.25 7.02 32.92
C ASN A 498 14.87 8.35 33.36
N VAL A 499 14.83 8.69 34.65
CA VAL A 499 15.50 9.89 35.19
C VAL A 499 17.00 9.78 34.99
N GLU A 500 17.59 8.63 35.31
CA GLU A 500 19.02 8.39 35.08
C GLU A 500 19.37 8.45 33.60
N LYS A 501 18.58 7.81 32.71
CA LYS A 501 18.79 7.93 31.26
C LYS A 501 18.70 9.39 30.79
N ALA A 502 17.73 10.16 31.26
CA ALA A 502 17.58 11.57 30.90
C ALA A 502 18.79 12.41 31.33
N ARG A 503 19.35 12.16 32.52
CA ARG A 503 20.58 12.81 32.98
C ARG A 503 21.78 12.47 32.10
N GLN A 504 21.94 11.21 31.74
CA GLN A 504 23.01 10.76 30.84
C GLN A 504 22.88 11.38 29.44
N VAL A 505 21.65 11.52 28.93
CA VAL A 505 21.38 12.23 27.67
C VAL A 505 21.78 13.69 27.77
N LEU A 506 21.37 14.40 28.83
CA LEU A 506 21.70 15.81 29.02
C LEU A 506 23.20 16.05 29.20
N ALA A 507 23.91 15.08 29.79
CA ALA A 507 25.36 15.07 29.93
C ALA A 507 26.11 14.61 28.66
N LEU A 508 25.38 14.26 27.59
CA LEU A 508 25.91 13.71 26.33
C LEU A 508 26.70 12.40 26.50
N GLU A 509 26.38 11.62 27.53
CA GLU A 509 26.97 10.31 27.80
C GLU A 509 26.28 9.18 27.02
N THR A 510 25.03 9.41 26.60
CA THR A 510 24.22 8.49 25.79
C THR A 510 23.24 9.26 24.92
N LEU A 511 22.68 8.59 23.91
CA LEU A 511 21.63 9.16 23.06
C LEU A 511 20.24 8.88 23.63
N MET A 512 19.34 9.83 23.38
CA MET A 512 17.91 9.69 23.63
C MET A 512 17.32 8.58 22.75
N ILE A 513 17.59 8.69 21.45
CA ILE A 513 17.14 7.79 20.39
C ILE A 513 18.00 6.53 20.32
N ASP A 514 17.41 5.43 19.84
CA ASP A 514 18.04 4.12 19.72
C ASP A 514 17.82 3.57 18.31
N THR A 515 18.91 3.42 17.55
CA THR A 515 18.89 2.93 16.17
C THR A 515 19.02 1.40 16.08
N THR A 516 18.93 0.70 17.22
CA THR A 516 18.94 -0.77 17.26
C THR A 516 17.77 -1.34 16.45
N LEU A 517 18.09 -2.13 15.44
CA LEU A 517 17.12 -2.79 14.58
C LEU A 517 16.34 -3.88 15.34
N HIS A 518 15.03 -3.92 15.11
CA HIS A 518 14.16 -4.96 15.64
C HIS A 518 14.45 -6.32 14.97
N GLN A 519 14.24 -7.41 15.71
CA GLN A 519 14.43 -8.76 15.18
C GLN A 519 13.52 -9.07 13.98
N ASP A 520 12.37 -8.42 13.87
CA ASP A 520 11.48 -8.56 12.71
C ASP A 520 12.13 -8.07 11.42
N PHE A 521 12.92 -6.99 11.47
CA PHE A 521 13.64 -6.51 10.28
C PHE A 521 14.70 -7.52 9.84
N LEU A 522 15.47 -8.05 10.79
CA LEU A 522 16.50 -9.05 10.50
C LEU A 522 15.89 -10.34 9.93
N ARG A 523 14.80 -10.83 10.52
CA ARG A 523 14.08 -12.02 10.03
C ARG A 523 13.41 -11.79 8.67
N MET A 524 12.94 -10.57 8.40
CA MET A 524 12.46 -10.17 7.08
C MET A 524 13.58 -10.26 6.04
N LEU A 525 14.78 -9.76 6.35
CA LEU A 525 15.94 -9.87 5.47
C LEU A 525 16.35 -11.33 5.25
N GLU A 526 16.30 -12.17 6.29
CA GLU A 526 16.53 -13.62 6.15
C GLU A 526 15.49 -14.29 5.24
N LEU A 527 14.20 -13.92 5.35
CA LEU A 527 13.17 -14.38 4.42
C LEU A 527 13.49 -13.94 2.99
N TYR A 528 13.89 -12.68 2.80
CA TYR A 528 14.30 -12.16 1.51
C TYR A 528 15.45 -12.98 0.89
N ASP A 529 16.45 -13.33 1.70
CA ASP A 529 17.60 -14.15 1.27
C ASP A 529 17.18 -15.58 0.88
N ARG A 530 16.24 -16.20 1.61
CA ARG A 530 15.66 -17.50 1.23
C ARG A 530 14.94 -17.44 -0.12
N LEU A 531 14.21 -16.36 -0.39
CA LEU A 531 13.55 -16.15 -1.68
C LEU A 531 14.58 -15.95 -2.79
N TRP A 532 15.69 -15.27 -2.52
CA TRP A 532 16.78 -15.09 -3.47
C TRP A 532 17.37 -16.43 -3.94
N GLU A 533 17.54 -17.41 -3.05
CA GLU A 533 18.01 -18.76 -3.43
C GLU A 533 17.10 -19.44 -4.46
N LYS A 534 15.79 -19.16 -4.42
CA LYS A 534 14.84 -19.66 -5.43
C LYS A 534 14.93 -18.87 -6.73
N LYS A 535 14.96 -17.54 -6.64
CA LYS A 535 15.11 -16.67 -7.83
C LYS A 535 16.36 -17.01 -8.63
N ALA A 536 17.49 -17.19 -7.96
CA ALA A 536 18.78 -17.48 -8.59
C ALA A 536 18.79 -18.80 -9.39
N LYS A 537 17.91 -19.75 -9.06
CA LYS A 537 17.80 -21.04 -9.77
C LYS A 537 17.10 -20.96 -11.13
N ILE A 538 16.42 -19.85 -11.46
CA ILE A 538 15.74 -19.70 -12.76
C ILE A 538 16.71 -19.31 -13.88
N LEU A 539 17.78 -18.59 -13.55
CA LEU A 539 18.77 -18.15 -14.53
C LEU A 539 19.89 -19.16 -14.78
N GLY A 540 20.00 -20.22 -13.95
CA GLY A 540 20.99 -21.29 -14.09
C GLY A 540 20.37 -22.54 -14.69
#